data_AF-A0A180FSW7-F1
#
_entry.id   AF-A0A180FSW7-F1
#
_cell.length_a   1.000
_cell.length_b   1.000
_cell.length_c   1.000
_cell.angle_alpha   90.00
_cell.angle_beta   90.00
_cell.angle_gamma   90.00
#
_symmetry.space_group_name_H-M   'P 1'
#
loop_
_entity.id
_entity.type
_entity.pdbx_description
1 polymer ?
#
loop_
_entity_poly.entity_id
_entity_poly.type
_entity_poly.pdbx_seq_one_letter_code
_entity_poly.pdbx_strand_id
1 'polypeptide(L)'
;MECGLDNYRVDPSQGTHFFQNLTSFGVGYFTINPYLNDGTFDEAFLNACPATTETDHLRHVRFPAPLIAKMNGRKSQGVILKPQVFL
;
A
#
# COMPACT_ATOMS: atom_id res chain seq x y z
N MET A 1 1.31 0.10 -2.95
CA MET A 1 0.13 -0.54 -2.36
C MET A 1 -1.07 0.08 -3.01
N GLU A 2 -2.00 -0.74 -3.49
CA GLU A 2 -3.26 -0.28 -4.06
C GLU A 2 -4.41 -0.82 -3.21
N CYS A 3 -5.43 0.00 -2.98
CA CYS A 3 -6.63 -0.33 -2.21
C CYS A 3 -7.85 -0.05 -3.07
N GLY A 4 -8.79 -1.00 -3.14
CA GLY A 4 -10.10 -0.79 -3.76
C GLY A 4 -10.96 0.18 -2.94
N LEU A 5 -11.92 0.84 -3.60
CA LEU A 5 -12.97 1.64 -2.94
C LEU A 5 -14.21 0.76 -2.72
N ASP A 6 -14.95 0.96 -1.63
CA ASP A 6 -16.12 0.15 -1.21
C ASP A 6 -17.28 0.05 -2.22
N ASN A 7 -17.30 0.84 -3.29
CA ASN A 7 -18.27 0.69 -4.39
C ASN A 7 -17.65 0.63 -5.79
N TYR A 8 -16.33 0.39 -5.89
CA TYR A 8 -15.63 0.35 -7.16
C TYR A 8 -14.78 -0.92 -7.25
N ARG A 9 -15.37 -1.95 -7.87
CA ARG A 9 -14.69 -3.22 -8.19
C ARG A 9 -13.71 -3.01 -9.36
N VAL A 10 -12.56 -2.43 -9.06
CA VAL A 10 -11.40 -2.60 -9.93
C VAL A 10 -10.76 -3.91 -9.53
N ASP A 11 -10.86 -4.91 -10.40
CA ASP A 11 -9.96 -6.04 -10.29
C ASP A 11 -8.55 -5.47 -10.48
N PRO A 12 -7.63 -5.60 -9.49
CA PRO A 12 -6.28 -5.06 -9.61
C PRO A 12 -5.52 -5.63 -10.82
N SER A 13 -6.09 -6.63 -11.50
CA SER A 13 -5.53 -7.33 -12.66
C SER A 13 -5.99 -6.87 -14.05
N GLN A 14 -6.63 -5.71 -14.25
CA GLN A 14 -6.78 -5.08 -15.59
C GLN A 14 -5.42 -4.65 -16.23
N GLY A 15 -4.32 -5.31 -15.88
CA GLY A 15 -2.95 -5.03 -16.29
C GLY A 15 -2.06 -6.27 -16.19
N THR A 16 -2.41 -7.38 -16.84
CA THR A 16 -1.56 -8.60 -16.88
C THR A 16 -0.13 -8.29 -17.33
N HIS A 17 0.05 -7.33 -18.24
CA HIS A 17 1.38 -6.85 -18.67
C HIS A 17 2.11 -6.04 -17.59
N PHE A 18 1.39 -5.35 -16.71
CA PHE A 18 1.98 -4.58 -15.59
C PHE A 18 2.52 -5.53 -14.51
N PHE A 19 1.75 -6.57 -14.16
CA PHE A 19 2.13 -7.56 -13.15
C PHE A 19 3.31 -8.45 -13.58
N GLN A 20 3.35 -8.85 -14.85
CA GLN A 20 4.47 -9.62 -15.40
C GLN A 20 5.78 -8.83 -15.32
N ASN A 21 5.77 -7.55 -15.67
CA ASN A 21 6.95 -6.71 -15.58
C ASN A 21 7.40 -6.51 -14.12
N LEU A 22 6.47 -6.26 -13.20
CA LEU A 22 6.80 -6.01 -11.80
C LEU A 22 7.45 -7.23 -11.11
N THR A 23 6.93 -8.43 -11.39
CA THR A 23 7.50 -9.68 -10.89
C THR A 23 8.83 -10.01 -11.56
N SER A 24 9.00 -9.75 -12.86
CA SER A 24 10.27 -9.95 -13.57
C SER A 24 11.40 -9.02 -13.10
N PHE A 25 11.09 -7.82 -12.58
CA PHE A 25 12.09 -6.91 -11.99
C PHE A 25 12.38 -7.18 -10.50
N GLY A 26 11.79 -8.22 -9.91
CA GLY A 26 11.97 -8.54 -8.49
C GLY A 26 11.37 -7.50 -7.55
N VAL A 27 10.40 -6.71 -8.03
CA VAL A 27 9.75 -5.66 -7.24
C VAL A 27 8.60 -6.27 -6.43
N GLY A 28 8.60 -6.00 -5.14
CA GLY A 28 7.53 -6.37 -4.24
C GLY A 28 6.24 -5.60 -4.49
N TYR A 29 5.11 -6.27 -4.45
CA TYR A 29 3.80 -5.66 -4.64
C TYR A 29 2.82 -6.08 -3.56
N PHE A 30 2.12 -5.09 -3.01
CA PHE A 30 1.14 -5.27 -1.94
C PHE A 30 -0.22 -4.80 -2.44
N THR A 31 -1.21 -5.67 -2.34
CA THR A 31 -2.62 -5.35 -2.55
C THR A 31 -3.37 -5.42 -1.24
N ILE A 32 -4.34 -4.54 -1.07
CA ILE A 32 -5.34 -4.67 -0.01
C ILE A 32 -6.71 -4.72 -0.67
N ASN A 33 -7.51 -5.71 -0.28
CA ASN A 33 -8.87 -5.89 -0.74
C ASN A 33 -9.83 -5.82 0.46
N PRO A 34 -10.39 -4.63 0.75
CA PRO A 34 -11.32 -4.44 1.87
C PRO A 34 -12.54 -5.38 1.79
N TYR A 35 -13.02 -5.69 0.58
CA TYR A 35 -14.17 -6.56 0.37
C TYR A 35 -13.94 -8.01 0.75
N LEU A 36 -12.72 -8.51 0.53
CA LEU A 36 -12.34 -9.87 0.89
C LEU A 36 -11.75 -9.95 2.30
N ASN A 37 -11.69 -8.82 3.03
CA ASN A 37 -10.91 -8.67 4.25
C ASN A 37 -9.45 -9.16 4.09
N ASP A 38 -8.87 -8.96 2.90
CA ASP A 38 -7.51 -9.38 2.57
C ASP A 38 -6.56 -8.20 2.69
N GLY A 39 -5.83 -8.17 3.81
CA GLY A 39 -4.94 -7.08 4.18
C GLY A 39 -5.65 -5.94 4.92
N THR A 40 -4.88 -5.19 5.69
CA THR A 40 -5.34 -3.99 6.42
C THR A 40 -4.26 -2.93 6.44
N PHE A 41 -4.65 -1.67 6.51
CA PHE A 41 -3.74 -0.57 6.83
C PHE A 41 -4.42 0.37 7.83
N ASP A 42 -3.61 1.13 8.56
CA ASP A 42 -4.12 2.07 9.56
C ASP A 42 -4.39 3.43 8.91
N GLU A 43 -5.59 3.56 8.34
CA GLU A 43 -6.03 4.78 7.67
C GLU A 43 -6.08 5.98 8.63
N ALA A 44 -6.55 5.78 9.86
CA ALA A 44 -6.60 6.83 10.88
C ALA A 44 -5.19 7.37 11.19
N PHE A 45 -4.19 6.50 11.29
CA PHE A 45 -2.79 6.90 11.45
C PHE A 45 -2.29 7.73 10.25
N LEU A 46 -2.56 7.31 9.01
CA LEU A 46 -2.14 8.07 7.82
C LEU A 46 -2.85 9.43 7.73
N ASN A 47 -4.13 9.50 8.07
CA ASN A 47 -4.92 10.73 8.11
C ASN A 47 -4.47 11.68 9.23
N ALA A 48 -3.87 11.16 10.31
CA ALA A 48 -3.28 11.98 11.36
C ALA A 48 -1.88 12.52 10.99
N CYS A 49 -1.22 11.96 9.98
CA CYS A 49 0.08 12.46 9.54
C CYS A 49 -0.06 13.79 8.79
N PRO A 50 0.91 14.72 8.94
CA PRO A 50 0.93 15.95 8.17
C PRO A 50 1.10 15.63 6.68
N ALA A 51 0.24 16.20 5.85
CA ALA A 51 0.36 16.09 4.40
C ALA A 51 1.47 17.02 3.90
N THR A 52 2.33 16.51 3.01
CA THR A 52 3.25 17.35 2.22
C THR A 52 2.48 18.14 1.16
N THR A 53 1.41 17.56 0.63
CA THR A 53 0.49 18.19 -0.32
C THR A 53 -0.89 17.59 -0.14
N GLU A 54 -1.91 18.43 -0.17
CA GLU A 54 -3.31 18.01 -0.06
C GLU A 54 -4.16 18.80 -1.08
N THR A 55 -4.98 18.09 -1.83
CA THR A 55 -5.98 18.62 -2.75
C THR A 55 -7.35 18.06 -2.37
N ASP A 56 -8.40 18.45 -3.09
CA ASP A 56 -9.77 17.95 -2.86
C ASP A 56 -9.90 16.41 -2.96
N HIS A 57 -8.93 15.74 -3.63
CA HIS A 57 -9.01 14.31 -3.92
C HIS A 57 -7.73 13.53 -3.60
N LEU A 58 -6.64 14.18 -3.21
CA LEU A 58 -5.35 13.53 -2.98
C LEU A 58 -4.66 14.08 -1.74
N ARG A 59 -4.24 13.16 -0.87
CA ARG A 59 -3.36 13.45 0.26
C ARG A 59 -2.03 12.75 0.08
N HIS A 60 -0.94 13.51 0.05
CA HIS A 60 0.42 12.99 -0.03
C HIS A 60 1.11 13.09 1.33
N VAL A 61 1.32 11.94 1.97
CA VAL A 61 2.08 11.83 3.23
C VAL A 61 3.49 11.36 2.93
N ARG A 62 4.50 12.04 3.49
CA ARG A 62 5.91 11.69 3.36
C ARG A 62 6.53 11.49 4.73
N PHE A 63 7.22 10.37 4.92
CA PHE A 63 8.01 10.11 6.11
C PHE A 63 9.46 10.58 5.92
N PRO A 64 10.12 11.09 6.97
CA PRO A 64 11.50 11.56 6.87
C PRO A 64 12.51 10.44 6.63
N ALA A 65 12.18 9.22 7.06
CA ALA A 65 12.98 8.02 6.84
C ALA A 65 12.16 6.97 6.06
N PRO A 66 12.82 6.10 5.26
CA PRO A 66 12.15 5.00 4.59
C PRO A 66 11.43 4.07 5.58
N LEU A 67 10.24 3.61 5.20
CA LEU A 67 9.54 2.58 5.96
C LEU A 67 10.15 1.20 5.69
N ILE A 68 10.12 0.35 6.71
CA ILE A 68 10.58 -1.03 6.58
C ILE A 68 9.44 -1.88 6.03
N ALA A 69 9.60 -2.38 4.81
CA ALA A 69 8.73 -3.40 4.24
C ALA A 69 9.39 -4.79 4.36
N LYS A 70 8.62 -5.80 4.75
CA LYS A 70 9.05 -7.20 4.79
C LYS A 70 8.04 -8.05 4.01
N MET A 71 8.54 -9.00 3.24
CA MET A 71 7.71 -9.91 2.43
C MET A 71 8.17 -11.35 2.59
N ASN A 72 7.19 -12.24 2.63
CA ASN A 72 7.36 -13.68 2.53
C ASN A 72 6.54 -14.18 1.33
N GLY A 73 7.16 -14.17 0.15
CA GLY A 73 6.51 -14.61 -1.09
C GLY A 73 6.10 -16.08 -1.10
N ARG A 74 6.70 -16.93 -0.25
CA ARG A 74 6.29 -18.35 -0.11
C ARG A 74 4.96 -18.51 0.62
N LYS A 75 4.62 -17.55 1.48
CA LYS A 75 3.36 -17.54 2.25
C LYS A 75 2.38 -16.48 1.76
N SER A 76 2.72 -15.75 0.70
CA SER A 76 1.96 -14.58 0.21
C SER A 76 1.65 -13.57 1.33
N GLN A 77 2.60 -13.37 2.24
CA GLN A 77 2.46 -12.46 3.37
C GLN A 77 3.43 -11.29 3.25
N GLY A 78 3.03 -10.13 3.73
CA GLY A 78 3.94 -9.02 3.89
C GLY A 78 3.44 -8.01 4.90
N VAL A 79 4.35 -7.21 5.42
CA VAL A 79 4.07 -6.13 6.37
C VAL A 79 4.87 -4.90 6.02
N ILE A 80 4.28 -3.73 6.22
CA ILE A 80 4.97 -2.44 6.20
C ILE A 80 4.90 -1.90 7.62
N LEU A 81 6.05 -1.69 8.23
CA LEU A 81 6.14 -1.21 9.60
C LEU A 81 5.88 0.30 9.63
N LYS A 82 5.13 0.76 10.65
CA LYS A 82 5.02 2.18 10.96
C LYS A 82 6.40 2.79 11.19
N PRO A 83 6.60 4.09 10.88
CA PRO A 83 7.87 4.74 11.13
C PRO A 83 8.24 4.62 12.60
N GLN A 84 9.51 4.35 12.88
CA GLN A 84 10.03 4.48 14.24
C GLN A 84 10.04 5.97 14.57
N VAL A 85 9.23 6.39 15.53
CA VAL A 85 9.34 7.73 16.09
C VAL A 85 10.67 7.75 16.85
N PHE A 86 11.68 8.44 16.31
CA PHE A 86 12.87 8.78 17.07
C PHE A 86 12.44 9.89 18.03
N LEU A 87 12.26 9.54 19.30
CA LEU A 87 12.09 10.49 20.41
C LEU A 87 13.37 11.31 20.61
#